data_AF-A0A497J1R8-F1
#
_entry.id   AF-A0A497J1R8-F1
#
_cell.length_a   1.000
_cell.length_b   1.000
_cell.length_c   1.000
_cell.angle_alpha   90.00
_cell.angle_beta   90.00
_cell.angle_gamma   90.00
#
_symmetry.space_group_name_H-M   'P 1'
#
loop_
_entity.id
_entity.type
_entity.pdbx_description
1 polymer ?
#
loop_
_entity_poly.entity_id
_entity_poly.type
_entity_poly.pdbx_seq_one_letter_code
_entity_poly.pdbx_strand_id
1 'polypeptide(L)'
;MDLLTLIKDQNNAFGVPIDKLERILEEKFPDEASSSLARALSLALEKGRISYEEIESIGCSLEELLLAFKERLLIPARTSQVSRTLAWEDRILAPKKGETYEMPNVIRYLLSYAEKTGKWDPALAVKKYFEEMGDPEADKMVKLFLGLKKRVIKSRNNKIKPEDLKEISGKLELNLDIDSTIAKLKGAGIISPCLRGFMKYGIRYEVNPSLLK
;
A
#
# COMPACT_ATOMS: atom_id res chain seq x y z
N MET A 1 28.66 21.60 -19.87
CA MET A 1 27.42 21.17 -19.20
C MET A 1 27.85 20.10 -18.22
N ASP A 2 27.66 20.33 -16.92
CA ASP A 2 28.27 19.50 -15.86
C ASP A 2 27.36 18.30 -15.55
N LEU A 3 27.93 17.17 -15.10
CA LEU A 3 27.19 15.93 -14.85
C LEU A 3 26.06 16.16 -13.81
N LEU A 4 26.31 17.07 -12.87
CA LEU A 4 25.35 17.54 -11.87
C LEU A 4 24.18 18.34 -12.46
N THR A 5 24.39 19.04 -13.58
CA THR A 5 23.33 19.74 -14.31
C THR A 5 22.45 18.73 -15.06
N LEU A 6 23.05 17.68 -15.62
CA LEU A 6 22.33 16.61 -16.31
C LEU A 6 21.43 15.79 -15.38
N ILE A 7 21.87 15.52 -14.14
CA ILE A 7 21.09 14.81 -13.12
C ILE A 7 19.92 15.68 -12.62
N LYS A 8 20.14 16.99 -12.44
CA LYS A 8 19.07 17.93 -12.05
C LYS A 8 18.01 18.10 -13.14
N ASP A 9 18.41 18.09 -14.40
CA ASP A 9 17.46 18.21 -15.52
C ASP A 9 16.66 16.92 -15.76
N GLN A 10 17.22 15.74 -15.46
CA GLN A 10 16.47 14.47 -15.44
C GLN A 10 15.43 14.41 -14.31
N ASN A 11 15.72 15.03 -13.16
CA ASN A 11 14.78 15.14 -12.04
C ASN A 11 13.61 16.10 -12.32
N ASN A 12 13.70 16.93 -13.38
CA ASN A 12 12.72 17.97 -13.69
C ASN A 12 11.72 17.57 -14.81
N ALA A 13 11.88 16.40 -15.41
CA ALA A 13 11.00 15.90 -16.49
C ALA A 13 9.60 15.47 -16.00
N PHE A 14 9.39 15.32 -14.68
CA PHE A 14 8.16 14.76 -14.09
C PHE A 14 7.33 15.74 -13.24
N GLY A 15 7.70 17.02 -13.19
CA GLY A 15 6.80 18.09 -12.73
C GLY A 15 6.39 18.14 -11.25
N VAL A 16 6.95 17.29 -10.37
CA VAL A 16 6.82 17.41 -8.90
C VAL A 16 8.16 17.01 -8.26
N PRO A 17 8.66 17.71 -7.21
CA PRO A 17 9.94 17.34 -6.60
C PRO A 17 9.82 15.99 -5.88
N ILE A 18 10.40 14.94 -6.46
CA ILE A 18 10.61 13.60 -5.88
C ILE A 18 11.20 13.69 -4.45
N ASP A 19 11.94 14.76 -4.17
CA ASP A 19 12.57 15.11 -2.90
C ASP A 19 11.65 14.93 -1.68
N LYS A 20 10.35 15.24 -1.81
CA LYS A 20 9.40 15.08 -0.68
C LYS A 20 9.08 13.62 -0.41
N LEU A 21 8.80 12.84 -1.45
CA LEU A 21 8.46 11.43 -1.30
C LEU A 21 9.69 10.65 -0.83
N GLU A 22 10.85 10.93 -1.40
CA GLU A 22 12.13 10.36 -0.99
C GLU A 22 12.36 10.55 0.51
N ARG A 23 12.30 11.80 1.01
CA ARG A 23 12.50 12.10 2.43
C ARG A 23 11.52 11.34 3.34
N ILE A 24 10.24 11.24 2.94
CA ILE A 24 9.25 10.50 3.74
C ILE A 24 9.57 9.01 3.76
N LEU A 25 9.99 8.44 2.63
CA LEU A 25 10.35 7.03 2.56
C LEU A 25 11.56 6.74 3.43
N GLU A 26 12.58 7.61 3.43
CA GLU A 26 13.73 7.53 4.34
C GLU A 26 13.30 7.61 5.82
N GLU A 27 12.35 8.49 6.16
CA GLU A 27 11.81 8.58 7.53
C GLU A 27 11.03 7.32 7.94
N LYS A 28 10.29 6.69 7.02
CA LYS A 28 9.45 5.51 7.30
C LYS A 28 10.18 4.17 7.21
N PHE A 29 11.24 4.12 6.42
CA PHE A 29 12.04 2.93 6.12
C PHE A 29 13.52 3.30 6.17
N PRO A 30 14.04 3.68 7.34
CA PRO A 30 15.43 4.09 7.50
C PRO A 30 16.36 2.96 7.08
N ASP A 31 17.45 3.31 6.38
CA ASP A 31 18.47 2.41 5.85
C ASP A 31 17.99 1.42 4.77
N GLU A 32 16.70 1.39 4.43
CA GLU A 32 16.13 0.50 3.41
C GLU A 32 15.60 1.25 2.18
N ALA A 33 15.08 2.48 2.35
CA ALA A 33 14.59 3.31 1.26
C ALA A 33 15.68 4.20 0.65
N SER A 34 15.58 4.42 -0.67
CA SER A 34 16.44 5.36 -1.38
C SER A 34 15.69 6.15 -2.46
N SER A 35 16.40 7.10 -3.10
CA SER A 35 15.91 7.86 -4.26
C SER A 35 15.37 6.99 -5.42
N SER A 36 15.91 5.79 -5.65
CA SER A 36 15.45 4.91 -6.72
C SER A 36 14.10 4.28 -6.40
N LEU A 37 13.85 3.89 -5.15
CA LEU A 37 12.52 3.46 -4.72
C LEU A 37 11.47 4.58 -4.87
N ALA A 38 11.80 5.81 -4.46
CA ALA A 38 10.90 6.95 -4.61
C ALA A 38 10.50 7.19 -6.08
N ARG A 39 11.48 7.13 -7.00
CA ARG A 39 11.25 7.23 -8.45
C ARG A 39 10.39 6.10 -8.99
N ALA A 40 10.68 4.85 -8.59
CA ALA A 40 9.88 3.70 -9.02
C ALA A 40 8.42 3.80 -8.54
N LEU A 41 8.19 4.22 -7.30
CA LEU A 41 6.85 4.42 -6.75
C LEU A 41 6.11 5.58 -7.42
N SER A 42 6.80 6.68 -7.75
CA SER A 42 6.22 7.83 -8.46
C SER A 42 5.78 7.42 -9.87
N LEU A 43 6.62 6.68 -10.60
CA LEU A 43 6.27 6.18 -11.92
C LEU A 43 5.08 5.20 -11.87
N ALA A 44 5.07 4.31 -10.87
CA ALA A 44 3.95 3.39 -10.65
C ALA A 44 2.66 4.13 -10.27
N LEU A 45 2.74 5.24 -9.53
CA LEU A 45 1.59 6.06 -9.16
C LEU A 45 0.94 6.69 -10.41
N GLU A 46 1.75 7.28 -11.27
CA GLU A 46 1.36 7.90 -12.54
C GLU A 46 0.68 6.89 -13.48
N LYS A 47 1.33 5.74 -13.73
CA LYS A 47 0.85 4.72 -14.67
C LYS A 47 -0.18 3.77 -14.08
N GLY A 48 -0.26 3.69 -12.75
CA GLY A 48 -0.99 2.68 -11.99
C GLY A 48 -0.34 1.30 -11.93
N ARG A 49 0.68 1.06 -12.75
CA ARG A 49 1.50 -0.13 -12.79
C ARG A 49 2.92 0.23 -13.19
N ILE A 50 3.87 -0.65 -12.89
CA ILE A 50 5.26 -0.53 -13.31
C ILE A 50 5.79 -1.90 -13.71
N SER A 51 6.56 -1.99 -14.79
CA SER A 51 7.23 -3.23 -15.19
C SER A 51 8.56 -3.44 -14.47
N TYR A 52 9.03 -4.68 -14.42
CA TYR A 52 10.36 -4.97 -13.89
C TYR A 52 11.48 -4.26 -14.67
N GLU A 53 11.35 -4.12 -15.99
CA GLU A 53 12.30 -3.39 -16.83
C GLU A 53 12.35 -1.90 -16.48
N GLU A 54 11.21 -1.29 -16.16
CA GLU A 54 11.15 0.11 -15.73
C GLU A 54 11.86 0.28 -14.38
N ILE A 55 11.62 -0.63 -13.42
CA ILE A 55 12.31 -0.66 -12.13
C ILE A 55 13.82 -0.79 -12.33
N GLU A 56 14.27 -1.72 -13.17
CA GLU A 56 15.67 -1.94 -13.51
C GLU A 56 16.29 -0.69 -14.15
N SER A 57 15.57 -0.03 -15.06
CA SER A 57 16.04 1.20 -15.73
C SER A 57 16.21 2.40 -14.80
N ILE A 58 15.41 2.48 -13.73
CA ILE A 58 15.51 3.51 -12.68
C ILE A 58 16.72 3.26 -11.76
N GLY A 59 17.28 2.05 -11.79
CA GLY A 59 18.33 1.59 -10.88
C GLY A 59 17.79 1.19 -9.51
N CYS A 60 16.49 0.87 -9.41
CA CYS A 60 15.88 0.39 -8.16
C CYS A 60 16.34 -1.05 -7.89
N SER A 61 16.92 -1.27 -6.72
CA SER A 61 17.54 -2.56 -6.38
C SER A 61 16.51 -3.65 -6.11
N LEU A 62 16.97 -4.90 -6.05
CA LEU A 62 16.12 -6.01 -5.65
C LEU A 62 15.66 -5.87 -4.19
N GLU A 63 16.52 -5.36 -3.32
CA GLU A 63 16.22 -5.09 -1.92
C GLU A 63 15.10 -4.04 -1.77
N GLU A 64 15.14 -2.98 -2.58
CA GLU A 64 14.10 -1.94 -2.61
C GLU A 64 12.77 -2.48 -3.16
N LEU A 65 12.82 -3.28 -4.22
CA LEU A 65 11.63 -3.97 -4.74
C LEU A 65 11.05 -4.95 -3.70
N LEU A 66 11.91 -5.64 -2.96
CA LEU A 66 11.51 -6.53 -1.87
C LEU A 66 10.88 -5.74 -0.71
N LEU A 67 11.40 -4.56 -0.37
CA LEU A 67 10.79 -3.65 0.61
C LEU A 67 9.40 -3.22 0.13
N ALA A 68 9.28 -2.73 -1.11
CA ALA A 68 8.00 -2.31 -1.68
C ALA A 68 6.96 -3.43 -1.65
N PHE A 69 7.39 -4.67 -1.92
CA PHE A 69 6.54 -5.85 -1.82
C PHE A 69 6.15 -6.20 -0.38
N LYS A 70 7.12 -6.26 0.55
CA LYS A 70 6.89 -6.56 1.97
C LYS A 70 5.91 -5.58 2.60
N GLU A 71 6.04 -4.30 2.26
CA GLU A 71 5.20 -3.21 2.77
C GLU A 71 3.90 -3.05 1.98
N ARG A 72 3.68 -3.86 0.94
CA ARG A 72 2.51 -3.81 0.04
C ARG A 72 2.32 -2.44 -0.62
N LEU A 73 3.43 -1.73 -0.87
CA LEU A 73 3.45 -0.53 -1.70
C LEU A 73 3.26 -0.91 -3.18
N LEU A 74 3.91 -1.99 -3.59
CA LEU A 74 3.74 -2.64 -4.89
C LEU A 74 3.45 -4.13 -4.68
N ILE A 75 2.57 -4.69 -5.49
CA ILE A 75 2.26 -6.12 -5.49
C ILE A 75 2.33 -6.67 -6.92
N PRO A 76 2.81 -7.90 -7.14
CA PRO A 76 2.79 -8.51 -8.47
C PRO A 76 1.39 -8.49 -9.07
N ALA A 77 1.21 -7.93 -10.27
CA ALA A 77 -0.08 -7.84 -10.93
C ALA A 77 -0.58 -9.21 -11.40
N ARG A 78 0.36 -10.12 -11.72
CA ARG A 78 0.05 -11.50 -12.06
C ARG A 78 -0.46 -12.23 -10.82
N THR A 79 -1.69 -12.72 -10.90
CA THR A 79 -2.18 -13.75 -9.98
C THR A 79 -1.64 -15.11 -10.40
N SER A 80 -1.34 -15.99 -9.45
CA SER A 80 -0.91 -17.35 -9.79
C SER A 80 -1.96 -18.03 -10.67
N GLN A 81 -1.55 -18.83 -11.66
CA GLN A 81 -2.52 -19.56 -12.50
C GLN A 81 -3.22 -20.69 -11.74
N VAL A 82 -2.65 -21.12 -10.61
CA VAL A 82 -3.14 -22.24 -9.79
C VAL A 82 -4.15 -21.76 -8.73
N SER A 83 -3.90 -20.61 -8.12
CA SER A 83 -4.77 -19.94 -7.15
C SER A 83 -5.35 -18.68 -7.80
N ARG A 84 -6.63 -18.73 -8.21
CA ARG A 84 -7.40 -17.57 -8.70
C ARG A 84 -7.71 -16.54 -7.60
N THR A 85 -6.95 -16.56 -6.50
CA THR A 85 -7.20 -15.68 -5.36
C THR A 85 -6.44 -14.38 -5.54
N LEU A 86 -7.04 -13.29 -5.11
CA LEU A 86 -6.41 -11.97 -5.08
C LEU A 86 -5.62 -11.75 -3.79
N ALA A 87 -5.38 -12.81 -3.00
CA ALA A 87 -4.67 -12.73 -1.73
C ALA A 87 -3.21 -12.33 -1.96
N TRP A 88 -2.71 -11.35 -1.20
CA TRP A 88 -1.33 -10.89 -1.35
C TRP A 88 -0.29 -11.99 -1.08
N GLU A 89 -0.56 -12.92 -0.16
CA GLU A 89 0.37 -14.01 0.17
C GLU A 89 0.50 -15.09 -0.93
N ASP A 90 -0.39 -15.08 -1.92
CA ASP A 90 -0.33 -15.96 -3.11
C ASP A 90 0.34 -15.27 -4.30
N ARG A 91 0.63 -13.95 -4.19
CA ARG A 91 1.34 -13.19 -5.23
C ARG A 91 2.84 -13.34 -5.02
N ILE A 92 3.48 -14.03 -5.96
CA ILE A 92 4.91 -14.34 -5.89
C ILE A 92 5.68 -13.18 -6.52
N LEU A 93 6.57 -12.55 -5.75
CA LEU A 93 7.52 -11.59 -6.28
C LEU A 93 8.56 -12.32 -7.14
N ALA A 94 8.53 -12.09 -8.45
CA ALA A 94 9.52 -12.59 -9.39
C ALA A 94 10.19 -11.39 -10.08
N PRO A 95 11.48 -11.11 -9.81
CA PRO A 95 12.22 -10.03 -10.46
C PRO A 95 12.67 -10.47 -11.86
N LYS A 96 11.73 -10.50 -12.81
CA LYS A 96 11.96 -11.03 -14.16
C LYS A 96 11.33 -10.12 -15.21
N LYS A 97 12.00 -9.99 -16.35
CA LYS A 97 11.45 -9.34 -17.55
C LYS A 97 10.06 -9.87 -17.90
N GLY A 98 9.15 -8.95 -18.24
CA GLY A 98 7.74 -9.19 -18.50
C GLY A 98 6.85 -9.21 -17.26
N GLU A 99 7.41 -9.23 -16.05
CA GLU A 99 6.62 -9.08 -14.82
C GLU A 99 6.23 -7.63 -14.60
N THR A 100 5.04 -7.44 -14.04
CA THR A 100 4.49 -6.12 -13.73
C THR A 100 3.97 -6.10 -12.29
N TYR A 101 4.03 -4.92 -11.69
CA TYR A 101 3.60 -4.67 -10.33
C TYR A 101 2.54 -3.57 -10.33
N GLU A 102 1.56 -3.69 -9.45
CA GLU A 102 0.48 -2.73 -9.28
C GLU A 102 0.47 -2.19 -7.85
N MET A 103 -0.06 -0.98 -7.70
CA MET A 103 -0.19 -0.32 -6.41
C MET A 103 -1.61 -0.51 -5.88
N PRO A 104 -1.81 -0.98 -4.64
CA PRO A 104 -3.14 -1.04 -4.04
C PRO A 104 -3.79 0.34 -4.00
N ASN A 105 -5.12 0.42 -4.20
CA ASN A 105 -5.80 1.70 -4.40
C ASN A 105 -5.54 2.72 -3.28
N VAL A 106 -5.69 2.33 -2.02
CA VAL A 106 -5.44 3.21 -0.87
C VAL A 106 -3.98 3.70 -0.80
N ILE A 107 -3.03 2.91 -1.29
CA ILE A 107 -1.62 3.30 -1.36
C ILE A 107 -1.41 4.38 -2.41
N ARG A 108 -2.17 4.38 -3.51
CA ARG A 108 -2.13 5.48 -4.50
C ARG A 108 -2.49 6.82 -3.87
N TYR A 109 -3.53 6.85 -3.03
CA TYR A 109 -3.91 8.04 -2.27
C TYR A 109 -2.84 8.43 -1.24
N LEU A 110 -2.28 7.46 -0.53
CA LEU A 110 -1.22 7.70 0.45
C LEU A 110 0.01 8.34 -0.19
N LEU A 111 0.52 7.75 -1.27
CA LEU A 111 1.72 8.22 -1.94
C LEU A 111 1.47 9.53 -2.70
N SER A 112 0.32 9.71 -3.36
CA SER A 112 0.00 10.99 -4.00
C SER A 112 -0.07 12.14 -2.99
N TYR A 113 -0.62 11.88 -1.80
CA TYR A 113 -0.63 12.89 -0.74
C TYR A 113 0.76 13.15 -0.17
N ALA A 114 1.54 12.10 0.05
CA ALA A 114 2.93 12.17 0.52
C ALA A 114 3.81 12.99 -0.43
N GLU A 115 3.74 12.71 -1.74
CA GLU A 115 4.46 13.42 -2.80
C GLU A 115 4.08 14.92 -2.84
N LYS A 116 2.78 15.24 -2.76
CA LYS A 116 2.31 16.63 -2.79
C LYS A 116 2.67 17.41 -1.53
N THR A 117 2.50 16.80 -0.36
CA THR A 117 2.46 17.53 0.92
C THR A 117 3.64 17.29 1.85
N GLY A 118 4.46 16.28 1.60
CA GLY A 118 5.52 15.92 2.54
C GLY A 118 5.02 15.10 3.74
N LYS A 119 3.79 14.56 3.72
CA LYS A 119 3.16 13.91 4.88
C LYS A 119 2.68 12.48 4.58
N TRP A 120 3.06 11.54 5.46
CA TRP A 120 2.53 10.17 5.46
C TRP A 120 1.27 10.08 6.34
N ASP A 121 0.09 10.18 5.75
CA ASP A 121 -1.19 10.15 6.48
C ASP A 121 -2.13 9.04 5.97
N PRO A 122 -2.04 7.83 6.56
CA PRO A 122 -2.92 6.73 6.20
C PRO A 122 -4.41 7.00 6.46
N ALA A 123 -4.76 7.79 7.47
CA ALA A 123 -6.16 8.06 7.79
C ALA A 123 -6.79 8.95 6.72
N LEU A 124 -6.06 9.96 6.25
CA LEU A 124 -6.48 10.78 5.13
C LEU A 124 -6.54 9.99 3.82
N ALA A 125 -5.59 9.11 3.56
CA ALA A 125 -5.59 8.24 2.38
C ALA A 125 -6.85 7.35 2.34
N VAL A 126 -7.20 6.73 3.47
CA VAL A 126 -8.43 5.95 3.64
C VAL A 126 -9.67 6.83 3.43
N LYS A 127 -9.70 8.02 4.03
CA LYS A 127 -10.81 8.97 3.87
C LYS A 127 -11.02 9.31 2.40
N LYS A 128 -9.96 9.74 1.71
CA LYS A 128 -10.02 10.16 0.32
C LYS A 128 -10.46 9.05 -0.62
N TYR A 129 -9.93 7.83 -0.43
CA TYR A 129 -10.38 6.67 -1.19
C TYR A 129 -11.90 6.48 -1.09
N PHE A 130 -12.46 6.47 0.13
CA PHE A 130 -13.91 6.22 0.31
C PHE A 130 -14.78 7.40 -0.14
N GLU A 131 -14.33 8.64 0.07
CA GLU A 131 -15.01 9.84 -0.46
C GLU A 131 -15.11 9.81 -1.99
N GLU A 132 -14.01 9.53 -2.69
CA GLU A 132 -13.98 9.53 -4.16
C GLU A 132 -14.76 8.35 -4.76
N MET A 133 -14.87 7.24 -4.04
CA MET A 133 -15.75 6.13 -4.42
C MET A 133 -17.24 6.39 -4.12
N GLY A 134 -17.59 7.56 -3.56
CA GLY A 134 -18.96 7.93 -3.22
C GLY A 134 -19.55 7.10 -2.08
N ASP A 135 -18.71 6.55 -1.20
CA ASP A 135 -19.17 5.73 -0.07
C ASP A 135 -19.81 6.63 1.01
N PRO A 136 -21.12 6.48 1.30
CA PRO A 136 -21.79 7.32 2.31
C PRO A 136 -21.26 7.08 3.73
N GLU A 137 -20.47 6.03 3.94
CA GLU A 137 -19.90 5.66 5.22
C GLU A 137 -18.41 6.03 5.35
N ALA A 138 -17.86 6.86 4.47
CA ALA A 138 -16.44 7.22 4.45
C ALA A 138 -15.88 7.60 5.84
N ASP A 139 -16.57 8.47 6.60
CA ASP A 139 -16.13 8.85 7.94
C ASP A 139 -16.16 7.68 8.95
N LYS A 140 -17.12 6.75 8.81
CA LYS A 140 -17.15 5.54 9.64
C LYS A 140 -15.99 4.61 9.28
N MET A 141 -15.67 4.48 7.99
CA MET A 141 -14.55 3.66 7.52
C MET A 141 -13.21 4.16 8.07
N VAL A 142 -13.02 5.48 8.16
CA VAL A 142 -11.83 6.08 8.78
C VAL A 142 -11.77 5.75 10.27
N LYS A 143 -12.88 5.90 11.02
CA LYS A 143 -12.94 5.55 12.45
C LYS A 143 -12.63 4.08 12.69
N LEU A 144 -13.20 3.19 11.88
CA LEU A 144 -12.93 1.76 11.92
C LEU A 144 -11.44 1.48 11.66
N PHE A 145 -10.87 2.07 10.61
CA PHE A 145 -9.45 1.92 10.27
C PHE A 145 -8.53 2.38 11.40
N LEU A 146 -8.81 3.51 12.05
CA LEU A 146 -8.03 3.99 13.19
C LEU A 146 -8.11 3.03 14.39
N GLY A 147 -9.30 2.49 14.67
CA GLY A 147 -9.49 1.45 15.70
C GLY A 147 -8.70 0.17 15.37
N LEU A 148 -8.70 -0.22 14.10
CA LEU A 148 -7.95 -1.36 13.56
C LEU A 148 -6.44 -1.15 13.71
N LYS A 149 -5.92 0.00 13.23
CA LYS A 149 -4.50 0.38 13.34
C LYS A 149 -4.04 0.33 14.80
N LYS A 150 -4.82 0.91 15.73
CA LYS A 150 -4.52 0.87 17.17
C LYS A 150 -4.45 -0.56 17.71
N ARG A 151 -5.38 -1.44 17.31
CA ARG A 151 -5.40 -2.85 17.73
C ARG A 151 -4.16 -3.60 17.23
N VAL A 152 -3.84 -3.47 15.95
CA VAL A 152 -2.71 -4.13 15.30
C VAL A 152 -1.37 -3.68 15.90
N ILE A 153 -1.18 -2.38 16.12
CA ILE A 153 0.03 -1.84 16.76
C ILE A 153 0.18 -2.40 18.17
N LYS A 154 -0.92 -2.42 18.95
CA LYS A 154 -0.90 -2.95 20.32
C LYS A 154 -0.59 -4.45 20.37
N SER A 155 -1.12 -5.25 19.44
CA SER A 155 -0.90 -6.70 19.39
C SER A 155 0.43 -7.11 18.77
N ARG A 156 1.13 -6.18 18.10
CA ARG A 156 2.31 -6.46 17.26
C ARG A 156 2.03 -7.55 16.21
N ASN A 157 0.80 -7.62 15.73
CA ASN A 157 0.35 -8.57 14.74
C ASN A 157 -0.53 -7.87 13.73
N ASN A 158 -0.09 -7.83 12.47
CA ASN A 158 -0.80 -7.19 11.37
C ASN A 158 -1.99 -8.00 10.85
N LYS A 159 -2.35 -9.12 11.50
CA LYS A 159 -3.49 -9.95 11.13
C LYS A 159 -4.67 -9.74 12.06
N ILE A 160 -5.85 -9.63 11.47
CA ILE A 160 -7.14 -9.52 12.16
C ILE A 160 -8.12 -10.59 11.69
N LYS A 161 -9.21 -10.74 12.43
CA LYS A 161 -10.36 -11.58 12.10
C LYS A 161 -11.63 -10.71 11.91
N PRO A 162 -12.69 -11.24 11.28
CA PRO A 162 -13.99 -10.55 11.23
C PRO A 162 -14.50 -10.10 12.61
N GLU A 163 -14.23 -10.88 13.67
CA GLU A 163 -14.65 -10.55 15.04
C GLU A 163 -13.98 -9.27 15.56
N ASP A 164 -12.74 -8.99 15.13
CA ASP A 164 -12.06 -7.74 15.49
C ASP A 164 -12.78 -6.52 14.91
N LEU A 165 -13.22 -6.62 13.64
CA LEU A 165 -13.99 -5.57 12.99
C LEU A 165 -15.35 -5.37 13.66
N LYS A 166 -16.04 -6.46 14.00
CA LYS A 166 -17.31 -6.41 14.73
C LYS A 166 -17.16 -5.74 16.09
N GLU A 167 -16.12 -6.09 16.83
CA GLU A 167 -15.86 -5.53 18.16
C GLU A 167 -15.52 -4.04 18.08
N ILE A 168 -14.67 -3.62 17.14
CA ILE A 168 -14.32 -2.20 16.94
C ILE A 168 -15.55 -1.41 16.50
N SER A 169 -16.31 -1.92 15.52
CA SER A 169 -17.53 -1.29 15.01
C SER A 169 -18.56 -1.10 16.13
N GLY A 170 -18.79 -2.13 16.96
CA GLY A 170 -19.69 -2.05 18.10
C GLY A 170 -19.23 -1.06 19.17
N LYS A 171 -17.94 -1.08 19.53
CA LYS A 171 -17.36 -0.14 20.52
C LYS A 171 -17.41 1.32 20.09
N LEU A 172 -17.39 1.58 18.79
CA LEU A 172 -17.46 2.92 18.21
C LEU A 172 -18.85 3.28 17.69
N GLU A 173 -19.85 2.41 17.94
CA GLU A 173 -21.25 2.59 17.55
C GLU A 173 -21.42 2.93 16.04
N LEU A 174 -20.60 2.31 15.18
CA LEU A 174 -20.56 2.64 13.75
C LEU A 174 -21.74 2.03 12.97
N ASN A 175 -22.37 0.98 13.51
CA ASN A 175 -23.47 0.24 12.87
C ASN A 175 -23.16 -0.19 11.44
N LEU A 176 -21.93 -0.69 11.22
CA LEU A 176 -21.48 -1.18 9.91
C LEU A 176 -21.90 -2.63 9.68
N ASP A 177 -22.30 -2.95 8.46
CA ASP A 177 -22.39 -4.33 8.00
C ASP A 177 -20.98 -4.89 7.78
N ILE A 178 -20.63 -5.97 8.49
CA ILE A 178 -19.25 -6.47 8.55
C ILE A 178 -18.83 -7.11 7.22
N ASP A 179 -19.73 -7.81 6.53
CA ASP A 179 -19.41 -8.46 5.26
C ASP A 179 -19.16 -7.43 4.15
N SER A 180 -20.06 -6.44 4.03
CA SER A 180 -19.85 -5.28 3.13
C SER A 180 -18.58 -4.51 3.49
N THR A 181 -18.32 -4.29 4.78
CA THR A 181 -17.10 -3.62 5.26
C THR A 181 -15.84 -4.37 4.83
N ILE A 182 -15.80 -5.69 5.00
CA ILE A 182 -14.67 -6.52 4.56
C ILE A 182 -14.48 -6.40 3.04
N ALA A 183 -15.55 -6.45 2.26
CA ALA A 183 -15.47 -6.29 0.81
C ALA A 183 -14.89 -4.92 0.41
N LYS A 184 -15.37 -3.84 1.04
CA LYS A 184 -14.88 -2.47 0.88
C LYS A 184 -13.39 -2.35 1.21
N LEU A 185 -12.95 -2.85 2.38
CA LEU A 185 -11.55 -2.80 2.82
C LEU A 185 -10.62 -3.60 1.89
N LYS A 186 -11.08 -4.75 1.36
CA LYS A 186 -10.34 -5.53 0.37
C LYS A 186 -10.21 -4.79 -0.96
N GLY A 187 -11.30 -4.24 -1.48
CA GLY A 187 -11.30 -3.47 -2.73
C GLY A 187 -10.42 -2.22 -2.66
N ALA A 188 -10.34 -1.61 -1.48
CA ALA A 188 -9.43 -0.50 -1.21
C ALA A 188 -7.95 -0.91 -1.14
N GLY A 189 -7.66 -2.20 -0.91
CA GLY A 189 -6.30 -2.66 -0.63
C GLY A 189 -5.82 -2.33 0.78
N ILE A 190 -6.75 -2.12 1.73
CA ILE A 190 -6.45 -1.92 3.15
C ILE A 190 -6.19 -3.26 3.85
N ILE A 191 -6.93 -4.30 3.44
CA ILE A 191 -6.74 -5.67 3.95
C ILE A 191 -6.69 -6.68 2.81
N SER A 192 -6.06 -7.83 3.06
CA SER A 192 -6.07 -8.99 2.17
C SER A 192 -6.31 -10.27 2.96
N PRO A 193 -7.09 -11.24 2.44
CA PRO A 193 -7.28 -12.52 3.11
C PRO A 193 -5.96 -13.27 3.28
N CYS A 194 -5.81 -13.97 4.42
CA CYS A 194 -4.79 -14.97 4.67
C CYS A 194 -5.44 -16.36 4.55
N LEU A 195 -5.15 -17.06 3.46
CA LEU A 195 -5.59 -18.41 3.16
C LEU A 195 -4.71 -19.46 3.86
N ARG A 196 -3.42 -19.16 4.03
CA ARG A 196 -2.48 -20.03 4.76
C ARG A 196 -2.89 -20.16 6.22
N GLY A 197 -3.21 -21.40 6.60
CA GLY A 197 -3.63 -21.73 7.96
C GLY A 197 -5.11 -21.45 8.27
N PHE A 198 -5.94 -21.24 7.24
CA PHE A 198 -7.40 -21.10 7.40
C PHE A 198 -8.00 -22.22 8.27
N MET A 199 -7.64 -23.48 8.01
CA MET A 199 -8.11 -24.65 8.77
C MET A 199 -7.78 -24.58 10.27
N LYS A 200 -6.68 -23.92 10.65
CA LYS A 200 -6.20 -23.87 12.04
C LYS A 200 -6.67 -22.62 12.79
N TYR A 201 -6.81 -21.50 12.09
CA TYR A 201 -7.00 -20.19 12.71
C TYR A 201 -8.29 -19.48 12.28
N GLY A 202 -9.06 -20.08 11.38
CA GLY A 202 -10.21 -19.47 10.72
C GLY A 202 -9.79 -18.41 9.68
N ILE A 203 -10.78 -17.65 9.20
CA ILE A 203 -10.55 -16.52 8.29
C ILE A 203 -9.74 -15.45 9.02
N ARG A 204 -8.64 -15.02 8.40
CA ARG A 204 -7.86 -13.87 8.83
C ARG A 204 -7.59 -12.96 7.65
N TYR A 205 -7.31 -11.71 7.97
CA TYR A 205 -6.91 -10.70 7.01
C TYR A 205 -5.62 -10.04 7.47
N GLU A 206 -4.65 -9.93 6.59
CA GLU A 206 -3.49 -9.07 6.74
C GLU A 206 -3.92 -7.62 6.48
N VAL A 207 -3.59 -6.71 7.40
CA VAL A 207 -3.69 -5.26 7.21
C VAL A 207 -2.44 -4.79 6.48
N ASN A 208 -2.61 -3.91 5.48
CA ASN A 208 -1.52 -3.37 4.68
C ASN A 208 -0.45 -2.72 5.60
N PRO A 209 0.79 -3.24 5.63
CA PRO A 209 1.83 -2.76 6.55
C PRO A 209 2.18 -1.28 6.39
N SER A 210 2.14 -0.74 5.17
CA SER A 210 2.40 0.69 4.90
C SER A 210 1.42 1.63 5.61
N LEU A 211 0.19 1.18 5.85
CA LEU A 211 -0.82 1.98 6.55
C LEU A 211 -0.60 2.03 8.07
N LEU A 212 0.27 1.18 8.60
CA LEU A 212 0.56 1.07 10.04
C LEU A 212 1.73 1.95 10.49
N LYS A 213 2.52 2.47 9.53
CA LYS A 213 3.66 3.37 9.77
C LYS A 213 3.24 4.78 10.20
#